data_AF-A0A820AD92-F1
#
_entry.id   AF-A0A820AD92-F1
#
_cell.length_a   1.000
_cell.length_b   1.000
_cell.length_c   1.000
_cell.angle_alpha   90.00
_cell.angle_beta   90.00
_cell.angle_gamma   90.00
#
_symmetry.space_group_name_H-M   'P 1'
#
loop_
_entity.id
_entity.type
_entity.pdbx_description
1 polymer ?
#
loop_
_entity_poly.entity_id
_entity_poly.type
_entity_poly.pdbx_seq_one_letter_code
_entity_poly.pdbx_strand_id
1 'polypeptide(L)'
;MKKTSCLICRCQIKSINQCIQVSPHLQNLLDQLPIKCFVCGDSQLKRIDFNDHINKACPKINVLCSAADIKCPWTRTREELEKHIPTCKFAPLRSILAQMISENEQLNIKYEQLNIENEQLKFKNEQLYSEKQQLYIRKQQLYIQKQQLGLIKEQIMKNN
;
A
#
# COMPACT_ATOMS: atom_id res chain seq x y z
N MET A 1 25.29 12.57 -31.99
CA MET A 1 24.14 13.26 -31.37
C MET A 1 24.50 14.73 -31.17
N LYS A 2 23.89 15.65 -31.93
CA LYS A 2 24.22 17.09 -31.89
C LYS A 2 23.78 17.68 -30.54
N LYS A 3 24.74 18.10 -29.72
CA LYS A 3 24.49 18.85 -28.48
C LYS A 3 24.06 20.26 -28.85
N THR A 4 22.79 20.58 -28.71
CA THR A 4 22.29 21.95 -28.91
C THR A 4 22.74 22.78 -27.72
N SER A 5 23.71 23.67 -27.91
CA SER A 5 24.10 24.68 -26.91
C SER A 5 23.21 25.92 -27.07
N CYS A 6 22.85 26.55 -25.95
CA CYS A 6 22.07 27.78 -25.99
C CYS A 6 22.89 28.90 -26.63
N LEU A 7 22.36 29.59 -27.65
CA LEU A 7 23.09 30.65 -28.36
C LEU A 7 23.26 31.92 -27.52
N ILE A 8 22.49 32.07 -26.43
CA ILE A 8 22.51 33.25 -25.55
C ILE A 8 23.50 33.04 -24.39
N CYS A 9 23.48 31.89 -23.72
CA CYS A 9 24.33 31.62 -22.54
C CYS A 9 25.40 30.53 -22.75
N ARG A 10 25.45 29.90 -23.91
CA ARG A 10 26.40 28.82 -24.29
C ARG A 10 26.39 27.57 -23.39
N CYS A 11 25.45 27.44 -22.47
CA CYS A 11 25.26 26.23 -21.67
C CYS A 11 24.78 25.06 -22.54
N GLN A 12 25.23 23.83 -22.22
CA GLN A 12 24.78 22.60 -22.88
C GLN A 12 23.34 22.30 -22.45
N ILE A 13 22.40 22.38 -23.39
CA ILE A 13 20.99 22.12 -23.13
C ILE A 13 20.81 20.60 -23.03
N LYS A 14 20.60 20.07 -21.81
CA LYS A 14 20.26 18.65 -21.61
C LYS A 14 18.76 18.39 -21.74
N SER A 15 17.93 19.42 -21.58
CA SER A 15 16.48 19.44 -21.76
C SER A 15 16.02 20.85 -22.15
N ILE A 16 15.01 20.98 -23.03
CA ILE A 16 14.50 22.28 -23.55
C ILE A 16 14.13 23.26 -22.42
N ASN A 17 13.78 22.74 -21.23
CA ASN A 17 13.39 23.54 -20.07
C ASN A 17 14.57 24.10 -19.24
N GLN A 18 15.82 23.77 -19.57
CA GLN A 18 16.99 24.16 -18.75
C GLN A 18 17.70 25.44 -19.19
N CYS A 19 17.38 26.03 -20.34
CA CYS A 19 18.20 27.13 -20.89
C CYS A 19 17.42 28.35 -21.40
N ILE A 20 16.13 28.47 -21.10
CA ILE A 20 15.38 29.70 -21.39
C ILE A 20 14.93 30.29 -20.04
N GLN A 21 15.86 30.93 -19.33
CA GLN A 21 15.49 31.84 -18.24
C GLN A 21 14.96 33.11 -18.91
N VAL A 22 13.68 33.08 -19.28
CA VAL A 22 12.96 34.27 -19.77
C VAL A 22 12.98 35.30 -18.64
N SER A 23 13.30 36.57 -18.93
CA SER A 23 13.27 37.60 -17.89
C SER A 23 11.88 37.63 -17.23
N PRO A 24 11.77 37.87 -15.92
CA PRO A 24 10.46 37.91 -15.24
C PRO A 24 9.46 38.87 -15.89
N HIS A 25 9.96 39.94 -16.50
CA HIS A 25 9.17 40.89 -17.28
C HIS A 25 8.57 40.27 -18.55
N LEU A 26 9.38 39.56 -19.34
CA LEU A 26 8.89 38.84 -20.51
C LEU A 26 7.94 37.69 -20.13
N GLN A 27 8.19 37.00 -19.02
CA GLN A 27 7.28 35.97 -18.49
C GLN A 27 5.92 36.58 -18.14
N ASN A 28 5.90 37.73 -17.45
CA ASN A 28 4.68 38.43 -17.10
C ASN A 28 3.89 38.91 -18.34
N LEU A 29 4.58 39.45 -19.35
CA LEU A 29 3.96 39.83 -20.62
C LEU A 29 3.34 38.63 -21.34
N LEU A 30 4.04 37.49 -21.33
CA LEU A 30 3.55 36.25 -21.91
C LEU A 30 2.36 35.67 -21.14
N ASP A 31 2.36 35.80 -19.82
CA ASP A 31 1.32 35.30 -18.92
C ASP A 31 0.00 36.08 -19.08
N GLN A 32 0.08 37.36 -19.44
CA GLN A 32 -1.08 38.23 -19.72
C GLN A 32 -1.66 38.07 -21.13
N LEU A 33 -1.05 37.27 -22.00
CA LEU A 33 -1.55 37.09 -23.37
C LEU A 33 -2.97 36.51 -23.37
N PRO A 34 -3.93 37.15 -24.06
CA PRO A 34 -5.27 36.61 -24.20
C PRO A 34 -5.23 35.39 -25.11
N ILE A 35 -5.84 34.31 -24.66
CA ILE A 35 -5.98 33.07 -25.41
C ILE A 35 -7.43 32.59 -25.34
N LYS A 36 -7.83 31.85 -26.38
CA LYS A 36 -9.15 31.22 -26.44
C LYS A 36 -9.08 29.76 -25.99
N CYS A 37 -10.07 29.32 -25.22
CA CYS A 37 -10.23 27.91 -24.92
C CYS A 37 -10.70 27.17 -26.17
N PHE A 38 -9.93 26.17 -26.61
CA PHE A 38 -10.32 25.33 -27.74
C PHE A 38 -11.52 24.42 -27.43
N VAL A 39 -11.80 24.19 -26.15
CA VAL A 39 -12.84 23.25 -25.69
C VAL A 39 -14.18 23.94 -25.50
N CYS A 40 -14.23 25.05 -24.74
CA CYS A 40 -15.48 25.77 -24.48
C CYS A 40 -15.71 27.00 -25.38
N GLY A 41 -14.64 27.53 -26.01
CA GLY A 41 -14.70 28.74 -26.84
C GLY A 41 -14.54 30.06 -26.08
N ASP A 42 -14.30 30.03 -24.77
CA ASP A 42 -14.10 31.23 -23.96
C ASP A 42 -12.84 31.99 -24.41
N SER A 43 -12.99 33.28 -24.75
CA SER A 43 -11.93 34.14 -25.28
C SER A 43 -11.36 35.11 -24.25
N GLN A 44 -11.83 35.09 -23.00
CA GLN A 44 -11.37 35.99 -21.94
C GLN A 44 -10.25 35.41 -21.08
N LEU A 45 -9.65 34.29 -21.48
CA LEU A 45 -8.61 33.63 -20.70
C LEU A 45 -7.25 34.26 -20.96
N LYS A 46 -6.48 34.45 -19.89
CA LYS A 46 -5.05 34.73 -20.00
C LYS A 46 -4.28 33.42 -20.08
N ARG A 47 -3.07 33.47 -20.65
CA ARG A 47 -2.18 32.31 -20.73
C ARG A 47 -1.96 31.65 -19.36
N ILE A 48 -1.79 32.45 -18.31
CA ILE A 48 -1.57 31.97 -16.94
C ILE A 48 -2.79 31.22 -16.39
N ASP A 49 -4.00 31.70 -16.66
CA ASP A 49 -5.25 31.16 -16.12
C ASP A 49 -5.75 29.95 -16.91
N PHE A 50 -5.19 29.66 -18.08
CA PHE A 50 -5.68 28.61 -18.96
C PHE A 50 -5.57 27.21 -18.36
N ASN A 51 -4.47 26.90 -17.67
CA ASN A 51 -4.32 25.59 -17.05
C ASN A 51 -5.33 25.42 -15.90
N ASP A 52 -5.55 26.46 -15.11
CA ASP A 52 -6.59 26.44 -14.08
C ASP A 52 -7.98 26.34 -14.70
N HIS A 53 -8.25 27.04 -15.80
CA HIS A 53 -9.49 26.90 -16.54
C HIS A 53 -9.73 25.46 -16.98
N ILE A 54 -8.81 24.84 -17.71
CA ILE A 54 -8.98 23.46 -18.21
C ILE A 54 -9.19 22.45 -17.07
N ASN A 55 -8.43 22.59 -15.98
CA ASN A 55 -8.48 21.62 -14.88
C ASN A 55 -9.63 21.86 -13.89
N LYS A 56 -10.07 23.11 -13.70
CA LYS A 56 -10.97 23.50 -12.60
C LYS A 56 -12.26 24.21 -13.02
N ALA A 57 -12.34 24.83 -14.20
CA ALA A 57 -13.47 25.69 -14.56
C ALA A 57 -14.12 25.39 -15.92
N CYS A 58 -13.44 24.70 -16.83
CA CYS A 58 -13.93 24.52 -18.20
C CYS A 58 -15.21 23.66 -18.19
N PRO A 59 -16.34 24.17 -18.70
CA PRO A 59 -17.63 23.47 -18.62
C PRO A 59 -17.72 22.29 -19.60
N LYS A 60 -17.16 22.46 -20.81
CA LYS A 60 -17.25 21.47 -21.90
C LYS A 60 -16.10 20.45 -21.91
N ILE A 61 -15.17 20.54 -20.97
CA ILE A 61 -14.09 19.55 -20.87
C ILE A 61 -14.66 18.22 -20.41
N ASN A 62 -14.21 17.13 -21.05
CA ASN A 62 -14.55 15.79 -20.59
C ASN A 62 -13.79 15.50 -19.29
N VAL A 63 -14.53 15.12 -18.26
CA VAL A 63 -14.02 14.76 -16.94
C VAL A 63 -14.48 13.35 -16.57
N LEU A 64 -13.68 12.70 -15.74
CA LEU A 64 -14.03 11.42 -15.14
C LEU A 64 -14.95 11.67 -13.94
N CYS A 65 -15.83 10.71 -13.65
CA CYS A 65 -16.57 10.71 -12.39
C CYS A 65 -15.60 10.64 -11.20
N SER A 66 -15.99 11.22 -10.06
CA SER A 66 -15.21 11.07 -8.83
C SER A 66 -14.92 9.59 -8.56
N ALA A 67 -15.93 8.73 -8.65
CA ALA A 67 -15.87 7.28 -8.48
C ALA A 67 -15.13 6.49 -9.59
N ALA A 68 -14.31 7.13 -10.43
CA ALA A 68 -13.53 6.43 -11.46
C ALA A 68 -12.44 5.52 -10.87
N ASP A 69 -11.95 5.82 -9.67
CA ASP A 69 -11.03 4.98 -8.87
C ASP A 69 -11.62 3.58 -8.62
N ILE A 70 -12.91 3.51 -8.31
CA ILE A 70 -13.67 2.26 -8.14
C ILE A 70 -14.37 1.83 -9.43
N LYS A 71 -13.82 2.25 -10.59
CA LYS A 71 -14.22 1.82 -11.94
C LYS A 71 -15.61 2.28 -12.38
N CYS A 72 -16.10 3.42 -11.91
CA CYS A 72 -17.23 4.08 -12.56
C CYS A 72 -16.88 4.37 -14.04
N PRO A 73 -17.66 3.88 -15.03
CA PRO A 73 -17.35 4.03 -16.45
C PRO A 73 -17.74 5.41 -17.01
N TRP A 74 -18.30 6.30 -16.19
CA TRP A 74 -18.83 7.58 -16.65
C TRP A 74 -17.70 8.54 -17.04
N THR A 75 -17.75 9.06 -18.27
CA THR A 75 -16.82 10.08 -18.78
C THR A 75 -17.55 10.98 -19.77
N ARG A 76 -17.81 12.22 -19.37
CA ARG A 76 -18.59 13.20 -20.12
C ARG A 76 -18.19 14.62 -19.70
N THR A 77 -18.89 15.64 -20.19
CA THR A 77 -18.57 17.04 -19.90
C THR A 77 -18.75 17.38 -18.42
N ARG A 78 -18.05 18.41 -17.93
CA ARG A 78 -18.20 18.90 -16.54
C ARG A 78 -19.62 19.36 -16.24
N GLU A 79 -20.31 19.98 -17.20
CA GLU A 79 -21.74 20.34 -17.03
C GLU A 79 -22.64 19.12 -16.80
N GLU A 80 -22.37 18.00 -17.48
CA GLU A 80 -23.11 16.75 -17.29
C GLU A 80 -22.71 16.03 -15.99
N LEU A 81 -21.50 16.28 -15.47
CA LEU A 81 -21.03 15.70 -14.21
C LEU A 81 -21.92 16.10 -13.04
N GLU A 82 -22.32 17.37 -12.97
CA GLU A 82 -23.20 17.88 -11.91
C GLU A 82 -24.54 17.14 -11.86
N LYS A 83 -25.06 16.73 -13.03
CA LYS A 83 -26.28 15.91 -13.14
C LYS A 83 -26.02 14.45 -12.80
N HIS A 84 -24.82 13.95 -13.09
CA HIS A 84 -24.43 12.56 -12.82
C HIS A 84 -24.19 12.29 -11.33
N ILE A 85 -23.53 13.21 -10.60
CA ILE A 85 -23.14 13.03 -9.19
C ILE A 85 -24.27 12.45 -8.31
N PRO A 86 -25.50 13.01 -8.28
CA PRO A 86 -26.57 12.50 -7.41
C PRO A 86 -27.14 11.14 -7.87
N THR A 87 -26.92 10.75 -9.12
CA THR A 87 -27.39 9.47 -9.70
C THR A 87 -26.30 8.40 -9.78
N CYS A 88 -25.07 8.75 -9.39
CA CYS A 88 -23.94 7.85 -9.49
C CYS A 88 -24.07 6.71 -8.48
N LYS A 89 -24.35 5.50 -8.98
CA LYS A 89 -24.46 4.28 -8.17
C LYS A 89 -23.14 3.86 -7.53
N PHE A 90 -22.00 4.30 -8.08
CA PHE A 90 -20.68 3.95 -7.58
C PHE A 90 -20.27 4.82 -6.39
N ALA A 91 -20.67 6.09 -6.35
CA ALA A 91 -20.25 6.99 -5.27
C ALA A 91 -20.59 6.46 -3.86
N PRO A 92 -21.79 5.92 -3.58
CA PRO A 92 -22.09 5.28 -2.29
C PRO A 92 -21.30 3.99 -2.02
N LEU A 93 -20.88 3.25 -3.05
CA LEU A 93 -20.15 2.00 -2.88
C LEU A 93 -18.74 2.21 -2.33
N ARG A 94 -18.17 3.42 -2.44
CA ARG A 94 -16.82 3.71 -1.93
C ARG A 94 -16.67 3.43 -0.44
N SER A 95 -17.62 3.87 0.37
CA SER A 95 -17.54 3.67 1.82
C SER A 95 -17.64 2.19 2.18
N ILE A 96 -18.54 1.48 1.50
CA ILE A 96 -18.72 0.03 1.69
C ILE A 96 -17.46 -0.72 1.27
N LEU A 97 -16.88 -0.40 0.11
CA LEU A 97 -15.64 -1.03 -0.36
C LEU A 97 -14.48 -0.74 0.59
N ALA A 98 -14.33 0.49 1.07
CA ALA A 98 -13.30 0.84 2.04
C ALA A 98 -13.45 0.05 3.35
N GLN A 99 -14.69 -0.10 3.83
CA GLN A 99 -14.98 -0.92 5.00
C GLN A 99 -14.65 -2.40 4.75
N MET A 100 -15.09 -2.98 3.63
CA MET A 100 -14.81 -4.39 3.29
C MET A 100 -13.31 -4.66 3.13
N ILE A 101 -12.55 -3.71 2.58
CA ILE A 101 -11.08 -3.82 2.50
C ILE A 101 -10.48 -3.86 3.90
N SER A 102 -10.89 -2.94 4.79
CA SER A 102 -10.40 -2.90 6.17
C SER A 102 -10.76 -4.17 6.96
N GLU A 103 -11.97 -4.68 6.81
CA GLU A 103 -12.40 -5.94 7.45
C GLU A 103 -11.60 -7.14 6.94
N ASN A 104 -11.33 -7.22 5.64
CA ASN A 104 -10.47 -8.27 5.07
C ASN A 104 -9.03 -8.19 5.57
N GLU A 105 -8.46 -6.99 5.69
CA GLU A 105 -7.13 -6.80 6.27
C GLU A 105 -7.09 -7.29 7.72
N GLN A 106 -8.10 -6.94 8.53
CA GLN A 106 -8.21 -7.42 9.91
C GLN A 106 -8.34 -8.94 10.00
N LEU A 107 -9.15 -9.54 9.12
CA LEU A 107 -9.31 -11.00 9.06
C LEU A 107 -7.99 -11.70 8.69
N ASN A 108 -7.23 -11.15 7.73
CA ASN A 108 -5.93 -11.69 7.36
C ASN A 108 -4.94 -11.65 8.52
N ILE A 109 -4.87 -10.52 9.25
CA ILE A 109 -4.03 -10.40 10.44
C ILE A 109 -4.40 -11.46 11.48
N LYS A 110 -5.71 -11.65 11.75
CA LYS A 110 -6.17 -12.66 12.70
C LYS A 110 -5.85 -14.08 12.26
N TYR A 111 -5.96 -14.36 10.95
CA TYR A 111 -5.58 -15.65 10.39
C TYR A 111 -4.09 -15.95 10.58
N GLU A 112 -3.22 -14.98 10.30
CA GLU A 112 -1.78 -15.11 10.52
C GLU A 112 -1.43 -15.35 12.00
N GLN A 113 -2.09 -14.64 12.91
CA GLN A 113 -1.92 -14.84 14.35
C GLN A 113 -2.31 -16.26 14.80
N LEU A 114 -3.46 -16.76 14.34
CA LEU A 114 -3.90 -18.13 14.63
C LEU A 114 -2.92 -19.17 14.06
N ASN A 115 -2.32 -18.90 12.89
CA ASN A 115 -1.33 -19.80 12.32
C ASN A 115 -0.06 -19.86 13.18
N ILE A 116 0.41 -18.72 13.67
CA ILE A 116 1.55 -18.64 14.60
C ILE A 116 1.25 -19.39 15.90
N GLU A 117 0.08 -19.16 16.49
CA GLU A 117 -0.34 -19.84 17.72
C GLU A 117 -0.39 -21.37 17.54
N ASN A 118 -0.92 -21.84 16.41
CA ASN A 118 -0.95 -23.27 16.08
C ASN A 118 0.45 -23.87 15.97
N GLU A 119 1.40 -23.19 15.32
CA GLU A 119 2.78 -23.67 15.24
C GLU A 119 3.45 -23.71 16.63
N GLN A 120 3.20 -22.72 17.48
CA GLN A 120 3.68 -22.73 18.86
C GLN A 120 3.11 -23.90 19.67
N LEU A 121 1.81 -24.19 19.50
CA LEU A 121 1.17 -25.33 20.16
C LEU A 121 1.72 -26.67 19.68
N LYS A 122 2.00 -26.82 18.38
CA LYS A 122 2.66 -28.02 17.83
C LYS A 122 4.02 -28.24 18.49
N PHE A 123 4.86 -27.20 18.52
CA PHE A 123 6.16 -27.27 19.16
C PHE A 123 6.07 -27.65 20.65
N LYS A 124 5.14 -27.03 21.39
CA LYS A 124 4.91 -27.35 22.80
C LYS A 124 4.46 -28.80 23.00
N ASN A 125 3.63 -29.33 22.11
CA ASN A 125 3.22 -30.74 22.16
C ASN A 125 4.40 -31.69 21.93
N GLU A 126 5.30 -31.38 21.00
CA GLU A 126 6.53 -32.17 20.76
C GLU A 126 7.48 -32.14 21.98
N GLN A 127 7.60 -30.98 22.64
CA GLN A 127 8.36 -30.85 23.88
C GLN A 127 7.78 -31.71 25.00
N LEU A 128 6.46 -31.63 25.23
CA LEU A 128 5.76 -32.44 26.23
C LEU A 128 5.89 -33.94 25.95
N TYR A 129 5.84 -34.34 24.68
CA TYR A 129 6.07 -35.72 24.29
C TYR A 129 7.49 -36.17 24.68
N SER A 130 8.49 -35.36 24.40
CA SER A 130 9.90 -35.65 24.74
C SER A 130 10.13 -35.72 26.25
N GLU A 131 9.57 -34.79 27.02
CA GLU A 131 9.63 -34.82 28.50
C GLU A 131 8.98 -36.10 29.06
N LYS A 132 7.82 -36.50 28.52
CA LYS A 132 7.15 -37.74 28.93
C LYS A 132 8.04 -38.97 28.71
N GLN A 133 8.76 -39.03 27.59
CA GLN A 133 9.69 -40.13 27.32
C GLN A 133 10.89 -40.11 28.28
N GLN A 134 11.45 -38.94 28.58
CA GLN A 134 12.53 -38.80 29.55
C GLN A 134 12.11 -39.25 30.95
N LEU A 135 10.90 -38.88 31.40
CA LEU A 135 10.34 -39.32 32.68
C LEU A 135 10.16 -40.84 32.72
N TYR A 136 9.71 -41.44 31.61
CA TYR A 136 9.60 -42.90 31.50
C TYR A 136 10.96 -43.58 31.69
N ILE A 137 12.00 -43.11 30.99
CA ILE A 137 13.36 -43.64 31.11
C ILE A 137 13.87 -43.48 32.55
N ARG A 138 13.70 -42.30 33.16
CA ARG A 138 14.14 -42.04 34.54
C ARG A 138 13.46 -42.96 35.54
N LYS A 139 12.17 -43.26 35.35
CA LYS A 139 11.43 -44.22 36.18
C LYS A 139 12.02 -45.64 36.06
N GLN A 140 12.39 -46.07 34.86
CA GLN A 140 13.03 -47.38 34.67
C GLN A 140 14.42 -47.45 35.32
N GLN A 141 15.21 -46.38 35.20
CA GLN A 141 16.52 -46.29 35.85
C GLN A 141 16.41 -46.39 37.39
N LEU A 142 15.45 -45.68 37.99
CA LEU A 142 15.18 -45.76 39.43
C LEU A 142 14.75 -47.17 39.86
N TYR A 143 13.93 -47.85 39.05
CA TYR A 143 13.55 -49.24 39.31
C TYR A 143 14.78 -50.15 39.36
N ILE A 144 15.67 -50.04 38.37
CA ILE A 144 16.92 -50.84 38.31
C ILE A 144 17.82 -50.53 39.52
N GLN A 145 18.03 -49.26 39.86
CA GLN A 145 18.82 -48.87 41.03
C GLN A 145 18.27 -49.45 42.33
N LYS A 146 16.94 -49.46 42.49
CA LYS A 146 16.29 -50.06 43.66
C LYS A 146 16.57 -51.57 43.76
N GLN A 147 16.52 -52.29 42.63
CA GLN A 147 16.84 -53.72 42.60
C GLN A 147 18.31 -53.98 42.96
N GLN A 148 19.24 -53.20 42.39
CA GLN A 148 20.68 -53.31 42.69
C GLN A 148 20.97 -53.07 44.19
N LEU A 149 20.34 -52.05 44.79
CA LEU A 149 20.47 -51.79 46.22
C LEU A 149 19.93 -52.94 47.09
N GLY A 150 18.84 -53.58 46.67
CA GLY A 150 18.30 -54.78 47.32
C GLY A 150 19.31 -55.92 47.35
N LEU A 151 19.91 -56.23 46.20
CA LEU A 151 20.94 -57.27 46.07
C LEU A 151 22.18 -56.97 46.93
N ILE A 152 22.65 -55.72 46.92
CA ILE A 152 23.80 -55.29 47.75
C ILE A 152 23.47 -55.50 49.24
N LYS A 153 22.26 -55.12 49.68
CA LYS A 153 21.84 -55.28 51.07
C LYS A 153 21.82 -56.76 51.48
N GLU A 154 21.30 -57.64 50.63
CA GLU A 154 21.33 -59.09 50.87
C GLU A 154 22.76 -59.64 50.97
N GLN A 155 23.66 -59.19 50.09
CA GLN A 155 25.06 -59.61 50.12
C GLN A 155 25.76 -59.19 51.43
N ILE A 156 25.50 -57.96 51.91
CA ILE A 156 26.05 -57.47 53.18
C ILE A 156 25.51 -58.30 54.36
N MET A 157 24.21 -58.64 54.36
CA MET A 157 23.61 -59.45 55.43
C MET A 157 24.15 -60.89 55.47
N LYS A 158 24.63 -61.44 54.35
CA LYS A 158 25.23 -62.79 54.30
C LYS A 158 26.71 -62.82 54.73
N ASN A 159 27.37 -61.67 54.74
CA ASN A 159 28.81 -61.53 55.02
C ASN A 159 29.12 -61.03 56.44
N ASN A 160 28.10 -60.74 57.25
CA ASN A 160 28.19 -60.42 58.68
C ASN A 160 27.65 -61.58 59.51
#